data_AF-A0A1V2M605-F1
#
_entry.id   AF-A0A1V2M605-F1
#
_cell.length_a   1.000
_cell.length_b   1.000
_cell.length_c   1.000
_cell.angle_alpha   90.00
_cell.angle_beta   90.00
_cell.angle_gamma   90.00
#
_symmetry.space_group_name_H-M   'P 1'
#
loop_
_entity.id
_entity.type
_entity.pdbx_description
1 polymer ?
#
loop_
_entity_poly.entity_id
_entity_poly.type
_entity_poly.pdbx_seq_one_letter_code
_entity_poly.pdbx_strand_id
1 'polypeptide(L)'
;MKKFIAALTLGAILATNTTQVEAFNLFDLFSKEKATPETQITVNTTLNEELISTNLNIGDVINETTLTNLGEPISIMNAPSCHFEGNDTIYNYSDYTLYTYKEGNDNKLYLIELSTPNIKTQKGAQVGMNVDEIINMYGEGTMYGALISYEIDGVTIDFTLDPETNIVTLIEVL
;
A
#
# COMPACT_ATOMS: atom_id res chain seq x y z
N MET A 1 34.09 12.95 -5.04
CA MET A 1 33.53 11.89 -5.91
C MET A 1 34.37 10.63 -5.79
N LYS A 2 34.02 9.70 -4.89
CA LYS A 2 34.72 8.41 -4.76
C LYS A 2 34.05 7.41 -5.72
N LYS A 3 34.82 6.91 -6.70
CA LYS A 3 34.39 5.86 -7.63
C LYS A 3 34.56 4.51 -6.92
N PHE A 4 33.49 3.76 -6.74
CA PHE A 4 33.56 2.35 -6.35
C PHE A 4 33.91 1.51 -7.58
N ILE A 5 35.04 0.82 -7.52
CA ILE A 5 35.41 -0.22 -8.50
C ILE A 5 34.98 -1.55 -7.87
N ALA A 6 33.93 -2.16 -8.41
CA ALA A 6 33.60 -3.55 -8.10
C ALA A 6 34.52 -4.46 -8.92
N ALA A 7 35.47 -5.12 -8.26
CA ALA A 7 36.29 -6.15 -8.86
C ALA A 7 35.50 -7.47 -8.89
N LEU A 8 35.10 -7.94 -10.07
CA LEU A 8 34.55 -9.28 -10.27
C LEU A 8 35.71 -10.25 -10.49
N THR A 9 35.98 -11.12 -9.52
CA THR A 9 36.83 -12.29 -9.73
C THR A 9 36.01 -13.38 -10.42
N LEU A 10 36.31 -13.62 -11.70
CA LEU A 10 35.72 -14.69 -12.50
C LEU A 10 36.35 -16.03 -12.09
N GLY A 11 35.66 -16.79 -11.24
CA GLY A 11 36.03 -18.16 -10.92
C GLY A 11 35.64 -19.09 -12.06
N ALA A 12 36.61 -19.55 -12.86
CA ALA A 12 36.39 -20.61 -13.84
C ALA A 12 36.31 -21.96 -13.11
N ILE A 13 35.09 -22.53 -12.98
CA ILE A 13 34.90 -23.91 -12.57
C ILE A 13 34.95 -24.78 -13.83
N LEU A 14 36.02 -25.53 -14.01
CA LEU A 14 36.12 -26.59 -15.01
C LEU A 14 35.29 -27.79 -14.52
N ALA A 15 34.05 -27.91 -14.99
CA ALA A 15 33.26 -29.13 -14.87
C ALA A 15 33.25 -29.85 -16.22
N THR A 16 34.01 -30.93 -16.32
CA THR A 16 33.89 -31.89 -17.42
C THR A 16 32.66 -32.74 -17.19
N ASN A 17 31.55 -32.47 -17.90
CA ASN A 17 30.62 -33.47 -18.46
C ASN A 17 29.47 -32.77 -19.18
N THR A 18 28.99 -33.42 -20.24
CA THR A 18 28.07 -32.89 -21.23
C THR A 18 26.69 -32.63 -20.67
N THR A 19 26.38 -31.37 -20.40
CA THR A 19 25.01 -30.87 -20.30
C THR A 19 25.04 -29.45 -20.82
N GLN A 20 24.09 -29.08 -21.69
CA GLN A 20 23.97 -27.71 -22.16
C GLN A 20 23.87 -26.80 -20.93
N VAL A 21 24.89 -25.98 -20.72
CA VAL A 21 24.81 -24.88 -19.77
C VAL A 21 23.88 -23.89 -20.46
N GLU A 22 22.60 -23.93 -20.10
CA GLU A 22 21.70 -22.81 -20.35
C GLU A 22 22.40 -21.58 -19.78
N ALA A 23 22.69 -20.62 -20.64
CA ALA A 23 23.32 -19.39 -20.23
C ALA A 23 22.39 -18.73 -19.21
N PHE A 24 22.73 -18.84 -17.91
CA PHE A 24 22.12 -18.04 -16.87
C PHE A 24 22.37 -16.58 -17.23
N ASN A 25 21.35 -15.94 -17.77
CA ASN A 25 21.43 -14.58 -18.21
C ASN A 25 21.53 -13.72 -16.95
N LEU A 26 22.73 -13.20 -16.66
CA LEU A 26 22.97 -12.35 -15.50
C LEU A 26 22.05 -11.12 -15.48
N PHE A 27 21.49 -10.73 -16.64
CA PHE A 27 20.47 -9.68 -16.73
C PHE A 27 19.18 -10.04 -15.98
N ASP A 28 18.75 -11.29 -15.97
CA ASP A 28 17.56 -11.72 -15.22
C ASP A 28 17.77 -11.64 -13.70
N LEU A 29 19.03 -11.70 -13.25
CA LEU A 29 19.41 -11.52 -11.84
C LEU A 29 19.35 -10.04 -11.38
N PHE A 30 19.38 -9.10 -12.33
CA PHE A 30 19.28 -7.65 -12.09
C PHE A 30 17.98 -7.04 -12.60
N SER A 31 17.04 -7.87 -13.09
CA SER A 31 15.65 -7.47 -13.20
C SER A 31 15.17 -7.15 -11.79
N LYS A 32 15.22 -5.87 -11.41
CA LYS A 32 14.62 -5.35 -10.20
C LYS A 32 13.12 -5.60 -10.34
N GLU A 33 12.68 -6.77 -9.89
CA GLU A 33 11.27 -7.03 -9.64
C GLU A 33 10.78 -5.82 -8.86
N LYS A 34 9.85 -5.07 -9.45
CA LYS A 34 9.39 -3.81 -8.87
C LYS A 34 8.69 -4.20 -7.57
N ALA A 35 9.39 -4.03 -6.45
CA ALA A 35 8.89 -4.38 -5.13
C ALA A 35 7.50 -3.73 -4.95
N THR A 36 6.56 -4.52 -4.45
CA THR A 36 5.23 -4.02 -4.07
C THR A 36 5.40 -2.88 -3.06
N PRO A 37 4.79 -1.70 -3.28
CA PRO A 37 4.86 -0.61 -2.32
C PRO A 37 4.36 -1.07 -0.95
N GLU A 38 5.09 -0.76 0.12
CA GLU A 38 4.69 -1.16 1.48
C GLU A 38 3.38 -0.50 1.94
N THR A 39 3.00 0.61 1.30
CA THR A 39 1.79 1.38 1.55
C THR A 39 0.60 0.93 0.69
N GLN A 40 0.78 -0.04 -0.20
CA GLN A 40 -0.30 -0.60 -0.99
C GLN A 40 -1.33 -1.29 -0.09
N ILE A 41 -2.62 -1.08 -0.40
CA ILE A 41 -3.73 -1.80 0.22
C ILE A 41 -4.31 -2.77 -0.81
N THR A 42 -4.43 -4.05 -0.44
CA THR A 42 -5.13 -5.05 -1.24
C THR A 42 -6.51 -5.30 -0.66
N VAL A 43 -7.53 -5.03 -1.47
CA VAL A 43 -8.93 -5.36 -1.16
C VAL A 43 -9.32 -6.62 -1.92
N ASN A 44 -9.88 -7.59 -1.20
CA ASN A 44 -10.39 -8.81 -1.80
C ASN A 44 -11.92 -8.79 -1.78
N THR A 45 -12.54 -9.00 -2.93
CA THR A 45 -13.99 -9.04 -3.10
C THR A 45 -14.40 -10.33 -3.80
N THR A 46 -15.66 -10.74 -3.62
CA THR A 46 -16.23 -11.87 -4.37
C THR A 46 -17.19 -11.35 -5.42
N LEU A 47 -16.88 -11.59 -6.69
CA LEU A 47 -17.74 -11.23 -7.82
C LEU A 47 -18.04 -12.50 -8.63
N ASN A 48 -19.31 -12.85 -8.79
CA ASN A 48 -19.73 -14.06 -9.51
C ASN A 48 -19.04 -15.35 -9.02
N GLU A 49 -18.92 -15.50 -7.69
CA GLU A 49 -18.22 -16.63 -7.03
C GLU A 49 -16.69 -16.67 -7.24
N GLU A 50 -16.10 -15.66 -7.88
CA GLU A 50 -14.66 -15.51 -8.07
C GLU A 50 -14.08 -14.49 -7.09
N LEU A 51 -12.91 -14.80 -6.52
CA LEU A 51 -12.16 -13.88 -5.66
C LEU A 51 -11.36 -12.91 -6.54
N ILE A 52 -11.66 -11.61 -6.43
CA ILE A 52 -10.96 -10.54 -7.13
C ILE A 52 -10.11 -9.77 -6.13
N SER A 53 -8.81 -9.66 -6.41
CA SER A 53 -7.88 -8.83 -5.63
C SER A 53 -7.63 -7.52 -6.36
N THR A 54 -7.94 -6.41 -5.68
CA THR A 54 -7.68 -5.06 -6.19
C THR A 54 -6.63 -4.40 -5.33
N ASN A 55 -5.53 -3.99 -5.96
CA ASN A 55 -4.46 -3.26 -5.31
C ASN A 55 -4.69 -1.76 -5.47
N LEU A 56 -4.65 -1.03 -4.36
CA LEU A 56 -4.86 0.41 -4.28
C LEU A 56 -3.60 1.09 -3.75
N ASN A 57 -3.17 2.14 -4.46
CA ASN A 57 -2.06 2.99 -4.09
C ASN A 57 -2.51 4.45 -4.15
N ILE A 58 -1.94 5.28 -3.27
CA ILE A 58 -2.13 6.73 -3.36
C ILE A 58 -1.64 7.23 -4.72
N GLY A 59 -2.46 8.06 -5.37
CA GLY A 59 -2.27 8.55 -6.73
C GLY A 59 -2.91 7.72 -7.84
N ASP A 60 -3.49 6.56 -7.52
CA ASP A 60 -4.22 5.73 -8.49
C ASP A 60 -5.45 6.47 -9.03
N VAL A 61 -5.79 6.22 -10.29
CA VAL A 61 -7.02 6.74 -10.90
C VAL A 61 -8.17 5.78 -10.61
N ILE A 62 -9.17 6.25 -9.85
CA ILE A 62 -10.37 5.49 -9.54
C ILE A 62 -11.38 5.64 -10.68
N ASN A 63 -11.51 4.57 -11.47
CA ASN A 63 -12.39 4.48 -12.63
C ASN A 63 -13.45 3.37 -12.44
N GLU A 64 -14.33 3.22 -13.43
CA GLU A 64 -15.42 2.23 -13.40
C GLU A 64 -14.92 0.80 -13.21
N THR A 65 -13.80 0.41 -13.82
CA THR A 65 -13.21 -0.94 -13.65
C THR A 65 -12.75 -1.16 -12.22
N THR A 66 -12.09 -0.16 -11.62
CA THR A 66 -11.65 -0.23 -10.22
C THR A 66 -12.85 -0.37 -9.29
N LEU A 67 -13.87 0.48 -9.47
CA LEU A 67 -15.10 0.42 -8.69
C LEU A 67 -15.84 -0.92 -8.87
N THR A 68 -15.87 -1.46 -10.08
CA THR A 68 -16.48 -2.79 -10.34
C THR A 68 -15.76 -3.89 -9.56
N ASN A 69 -14.43 -3.88 -9.55
CA ASN A 69 -13.65 -4.89 -8.83
C ASN A 69 -13.77 -4.73 -7.30
N LEU A 70 -13.96 -3.50 -6.81
CA LEU A 70 -14.19 -3.23 -5.38
C LEU A 70 -15.62 -3.55 -4.92
N GLY A 71 -16.54 -3.82 -5.86
CA GLY A 71 -17.96 -4.01 -5.58
C GLY A 71 -18.70 -2.69 -5.36
N GLU A 72 -20.01 -2.80 -5.07
CA GLU A 72 -20.85 -1.63 -4.87
C GLU A 72 -20.54 -0.97 -3.50
N PRO A 73 -20.23 0.34 -3.47
CA PRO A 73 -20.08 1.07 -2.22
C PRO A 73 -21.43 1.18 -1.50
N ILE A 74 -21.39 1.22 -0.17
CA ILE A 74 -22.56 1.47 0.69
C ILE A 74 -23.14 2.86 0.40
N SER A 75 -22.27 3.84 0.18
CA SER A 75 -22.68 5.18 -0.23
C SER A 75 -21.55 5.90 -0.97
N ILE A 76 -21.95 6.85 -1.81
CA ILE A 76 -21.04 7.77 -2.51
C ILE A 76 -21.45 9.19 -2.13
N MET A 77 -20.50 9.98 -1.64
CA MET A 77 -20.74 11.35 -1.20
C MET A 77 -19.82 12.32 -1.95
N ASN A 78 -20.26 13.57 -2.08
CA ASN A 78 -19.40 14.66 -2.53
C ASN A 78 -19.35 15.71 -1.41
N ALA A 79 -18.14 16.10 -1.01
CA ALA A 79 -17.92 17.08 0.05
C ALA A 79 -16.80 18.03 -0.34
N PRO A 80 -16.78 19.29 0.16
CA PRO A 80 -15.63 20.18 -0.03
C PRO A 80 -14.36 19.50 0.45
N SER A 81 -13.32 19.50 -0.40
CA SER A 81 -12.07 18.82 -0.08
C SER A 81 -11.33 19.55 1.03
N CYS A 82 -10.78 18.77 1.97
CA CYS A 82 -9.96 19.30 3.05
C CYS A 82 -8.49 19.47 2.62
N HIS A 83 -8.03 18.65 1.66
CA HIS A 83 -6.62 18.59 1.26
C HIS A 83 -6.38 19.26 -0.10
N PHE A 84 -7.32 19.14 -1.04
CA PHE A 84 -7.18 19.63 -2.41
C PHE A 84 -8.18 20.75 -2.71
N GLU A 85 -8.01 21.41 -3.86
CA GLU A 85 -9.03 22.36 -4.34
C GLU A 85 -10.24 21.61 -4.91
N GLY A 86 -11.44 22.09 -4.59
CA GLY A 86 -12.69 21.55 -5.11
C GLY A 86 -13.39 20.63 -4.11
N ASN A 87 -14.00 19.56 -4.64
CA ASN A 87 -14.75 18.59 -3.84
C ASN A 87 -14.09 17.21 -3.94
N ASP A 88 -14.09 16.49 -2.83
CA ASP A 88 -13.81 15.07 -2.81
C ASP A 88 -15.02 14.27 -3.29
N THR A 89 -14.76 13.17 -3.98
CA THR A 89 -15.72 12.05 -4.09
C THR A 89 -15.29 10.96 -3.11
N ILE A 90 -16.19 10.62 -2.20
CA ILE A 90 -15.96 9.71 -1.07
C ILE A 90 -16.77 8.43 -1.30
N TYR A 91 -16.10 7.29 -1.38
CA TYR A 91 -16.71 5.97 -1.56
C TYR A 91 -16.63 5.20 -0.23
N ASN A 92 -17.77 4.97 0.41
CA ASN A 92 -17.84 4.25 1.68
C ASN A 92 -18.12 2.76 1.44
N TYR A 93 -17.25 1.91 1.97
CA TYR A 93 -17.44 0.47 2.04
C TYR A 93 -17.57 0.03 3.51
N SER A 94 -17.86 -1.25 3.74
CA SER A 94 -18.04 -1.78 5.11
C SER A 94 -16.79 -1.66 5.97
N ASP A 95 -15.62 -1.83 5.35
CA ASP A 95 -14.35 -2.01 6.03
C ASP A 95 -13.35 -0.88 5.77
N TYR A 96 -13.65 -0.03 4.78
CA TYR A 96 -12.77 1.04 4.34
C TYR A 96 -13.52 2.17 3.63
N THR A 97 -12.87 3.33 3.52
CA THR A 97 -13.36 4.48 2.77
C THR A 97 -12.28 4.97 1.81
N LEU A 98 -12.66 5.30 0.59
CA LEU A 98 -11.78 5.91 -0.40
C LEU A 98 -12.13 7.37 -0.61
N TYR A 99 -11.14 8.24 -0.52
CA TYR A 99 -11.28 9.66 -0.82
C TYR A 99 -10.52 9.98 -2.09
N THR A 100 -11.21 10.64 -3.02
CA THR A 100 -10.63 11.02 -4.30
C THR A 100 -10.84 12.49 -4.57
N TYR A 101 -9.88 13.13 -5.25
CA TYR A 101 -10.02 14.49 -5.75
C TYR A 101 -9.93 14.53 -7.28
N LYS A 102 -10.41 15.62 -7.88
CA LYS A 102 -10.32 15.81 -9.34
C LYS A 102 -8.96 16.36 -9.75
N GLU A 103 -8.22 15.60 -10.54
CA GLU A 103 -7.05 16.07 -11.27
C GLU A 103 -7.35 16.03 -12.78
N GLY A 104 -7.73 17.19 -13.34
CA GLY A 104 -8.24 17.26 -14.71
C GLY A 104 -9.55 16.45 -14.84
N ASN A 105 -9.52 15.40 -15.65
CA ASN A 105 -10.68 14.51 -15.84
C ASN A 105 -10.66 13.29 -14.88
N ASP A 106 -9.53 13.04 -14.22
CA ASP A 106 -9.31 11.83 -13.43
C ASP A 106 -9.76 12.04 -11.97
N ASN A 107 -10.31 10.98 -11.36
CA ASN A 107 -10.49 10.91 -9.90
C ASN A 107 -9.25 10.25 -9.30
N LYS A 108 -8.43 11.03 -8.60
CA LYS A 108 -7.18 10.55 -8.00
C LYS A 108 -7.42 10.14 -6.56
N LEU A 109 -7.09 8.90 -6.21
CA LEU A 109 -7.09 8.42 -4.84
C LEU A 109 -6.02 9.15 -4.03
N TYR A 110 -6.40 9.71 -2.90
CA TYR A 110 -5.44 10.40 -2.04
C TYR A 110 -5.53 10.00 -0.56
N LEU A 111 -6.61 9.33 -0.14
CA LEU A 111 -6.71 8.79 1.20
C LEU A 111 -7.49 7.47 1.17
N ILE A 112 -6.96 6.48 1.87
CA ILE A 112 -7.63 5.22 2.22
C ILE A 112 -7.76 5.17 3.74
N GLU A 113 -8.99 5.11 4.24
CA GLU A 113 -9.27 4.85 5.65
C GLU A 113 -9.63 3.37 5.83
N LEU A 114 -9.00 2.68 6.77
CA LEU A 114 -9.37 1.33 7.20
C LEU A 114 -9.99 1.39 8.59
N SER A 115 -11.24 0.95 8.73
CA SER A 115 -12.04 1.12 9.96
C SER A 115 -12.33 -0.20 10.67
N THR A 116 -11.94 -1.34 10.10
CA THR A 116 -12.19 -2.67 10.66
C THR A 116 -10.94 -3.56 10.56
N PRO A 117 -10.86 -4.67 11.33
CA PRO A 117 -9.73 -5.61 11.24
C PRO A 117 -9.72 -6.46 9.96
N ASN A 118 -10.70 -6.32 9.06
CA ASN A 118 -10.84 -7.20 7.90
C ASN A 118 -9.87 -6.86 6.77
N ILE A 119 -9.32 -5.65 6.75
CA ILE A 119 -8.31 -5.21 5.78
C ILE A 119 -7.01 -4.92 6.53
N LYS A 120 -5.91 -5.36 5.93
CA LYS A 120 -4.56 -5.25 6.47
C LYS A 120 -3.69 -4.41 5.55
N THR A 121 -2.73 -3.69 6.12
CA THR A 121 -1.62 -3.14 5.34
C THR A 121 -0.75 -4.27 4.78
N GLN A 122 0.16 -3.96 3.84
CA GLN A 122 1.09 -4.95 3.27
C GLN A 122 2.00 -5.60 4.34
N LYS A 123 2.29 -4.90 5.44
CA LYS A 123 3.04 -5.42 6.60
C LYS A 123 2.17 -6.19 7.60
N GLY A 124 0.86 -6.23 7.38
CA GLY A 124 -0.09 -6.99 8.19
C GLY A 124 -0.76 -6.20 9.32
N ALA A 125 -0.54 -4.89 9.41
CA ALA A 125 -1.18 -4.06 10.43
C ALA A 125 -2.68 -3.90 10.13
N GLN A 126 -3.50 -3.88 11.18
CA GLN A 126 -4.96 -3.78 11.09
C GLN A 126 -5.52 -3.06 12.32
N VAL A 127 -6.74 -2.55 12.18
CA VAL A 127 -7.51 -2.02 13.32
C VAL A 127 -7.63 -3.08 14.41
N GLY A 128 -7.49 -2.68 15.67
CA GLY A 128 -7.53 -3.54 16.85
C GLY A 128 -6.17 -4.03 17.35
N MET A 129 -5.07 -3.76 16.62
CA MET A 129 -3.71 -4.02 17.12
C MET A 129 -3.29 -3.01 18.20
N ASN A 130 -2.41 -3.42 19.10
CA ASN A 130 -1.79 -2.49 20.06
C ASN A 130 -0.65 -1.70 19.40
N VAL A 131 -0.40 -0.47 19.86
CA VAL A 131 0.71 0.38 19.38
C VAL A 131 2.07 -0.32 19.42
N ASP A 132 2.34 -1.18 20.40
CA ASP A 132 3.60 -1.92 20.49
C ASP A 132 3.79 -2.89 19.30
N GLU A 133 2.70 -3.49 18.83
CA GLU A 133 2.70 -4.35 17.63
C GLU A 133 2.99 -3.52 16.37
N ILE A 134 2.43 -2.31 16.29
CA ILE A 134 2.69 -1.38 15.19
C ILE A 134 4.16 -0.96 15.18
N ILE A 135 4.72 -0.58 16.33
CA ILE A 135 6.13 -0.21 16.47
C ILE A 135 7.05 -1.38 16.09
N ASN A 136 6.68 -2.62 16.45
CA ASN A 136 7.45 -3.79 16.05
C ASN A 136 7.43 -4.03 14.52
N MET A 137 6.35 -3.66 13.82
CA MET A 137 6.25 -3.81 12.36
C MET A 137 6.92 -2.67 11.58
N TYR A 138 6.82 -1.44 12.06
CA TYR A 138 7.21 -0.23 11.33
C TYR A 138 8.42 0.51 11.92
N GLY A 139 8.83 0.17 13.14
CA GLY A 139 9.84 0.90 13.90
C GLY A 139 9.22 2.03 14.73
N GLU A 140 10.06 2.94 15.23
CA GLU A 140 9.58 4.12 15.96
C GLU A 140 8.96 5.14 15.00
N GLY A 141 7.71 5.52 15.25
CA GLY A 141 6.98 6.54 14.49
C GLY A 141 7.00 7.92 15.16
N THR A 142 6.40 8.91 14.50
CA THR A 142 6.20 10.24 15.09
C THR A 142 4.84 10.33 15.77
N MET A 143 4.81 10.69 17.05
CA MET A 143 3.58 10.80 17.83
C MET A 143 2.94 12.19 17.73
N TYR A 144 1.64 12.22 17.44
CA TYR A 144 0.79 13.41 17.44
C TYR A 144 -0.44 13.18 18.31
N GLY A 145 -0.29 13.34 19.63
CA GLY A 145 -1.37 13.04 20.58
C GLY A 145 -1.68 11.54 20.56
N ALA A 146 -2.91 11.18 20.15
CA ALA A 146 -3.36 9.80 20.04
C ALA A 146 -3.14 9.21 18.64
N LEU A 147 -2.22 9.74 17.85
CA LEU A 147 -1.88 9.27 16.51
C LEU A 147 -0.38 8.96 16.44
N ILE A 148 -0.01 7.85 15.81
CA ILE A 148 1.38 7.54 15.42
C ILE A 148 1.50 7.52 13.90
N SER A 149 2.50 8.24 13.38
CA SER A 149 2.68 8.53 11.96
C SER A 149 4.01 8.00 11.42
N TYR A 150 3.98 7.47 10.19
CA TYR A 150 5.13 6.96 9.45
C TYR A 150 5.16 7.50 8.03
N GLU A 151 6.32 7.96 7.56
CA GLU A 151 6.56 8.28 6.14
C GLU A 151 7.26 7.10 5.47
N ILE A 152 6.66 6.56 4.41
CA ILE A 152 7.16 5.41 3.66
C ILE A 152 7.04 5.72 2.17
N ASP A 153 8.19 5.86 1.50
CA ASP A 153 8.28 6.16 0.07
C ASP A 153 7.45 7.39 -0.38
N GLY A 154 7.33 8.40 0.48
CA GLY A 154 6.58 9.62 0.22
C GLY A 154 5.06 9.49 0.42
N VAL A 155 4.60 8.38 0.98
CA VAL A 155 3.23 8.17 1.46
C VAL A 155 3.26 8.09 2.99
N THR A 156 2.30 8.73 3.63
CA THR A 156 2.10 8.69 5.08
C THR A 156 1.17 7.53 5.43
N ILE A 157 1.50 6.79 6.48
CA ILE A 157 0.57 5.88 7.16
C ILE A 157 0.41 6.35 8.59
N ASP A 158 -0.82 6.71 8.94
CA ASP A 158 -1.20 7.14 10.27
C ASP A 158 -2.06 6.06 10.96
N PHE A 159 -1.77 5.81 12.23
CA PHE A 159 -2.56 4.94 13.08
C PHE A 159 -3.14 5.78 14.21
N THR A 160 -4.46 5.99 14.19
CA THR A 160 -5.17 6.60 15.31
C THR A 160 -5.37 5.55 16.40
N LEU A 161 -5.07 5.93 17.63
CA LEU A 161 -5.10 5.11 18.83
C LEU A 161 -6.26 5.55 19.73
N ASP A 162 -6.89 4.58 20.37
CA ASP A 162 -7.68 4.84 21.56
C ASP A 162 -6.75 5.31 22.69
N PRO A 163 -6.98 6.49 23.30
CA PRO A 163 -6.04 7.11 24.24
C PRO A 163 -5.96 6.39 25.60
N GLU A 164 -6.90 5.50 25.91
CA GLU A 164 -6.92 4.75 27.17
C GLU A 164 -6.25 3.38 27.03
N THR A 165 -6.40 2.76 25.87
CA THR A 165 -5.99 1.37 25.61
C THR A 165 -4.80 1.24 24.67
N ASN A 166 -4.42 2.31 23.96
CA ASN A 166 -3.41 2.32 22.89
C ASN A 166 -3.70 1.30 21.78
N ILE A 167 -4.97 1.01 21.55
CA ILE A 167 -5.43 0.14 20.47
C ILE A 167 -5.68 0.99 19.23
N VAL A 168 -5.23 0.53 18.07
CA VAL A 168 -5.50 1.15 16.77
C VAL A 168 -7.00 1.11 16.49
N THR A 169 -7.61 2.27 16.25
CA THR A 169 -9.04 2.43 15.93
C THR A 169 -9.29 2.83 14.49
N LEU A 170 -8.30 3.42 13.82
CA LEU A 170 -8.34 3.81 12.41
C LEU A 170 -6.92 3.76 11.83
N ILE A 171 -6.82 3.34 10.57
CA ILE A 171 -5.58 3.45 9.79
C ILE A 171 -5.86 4.33 8.58
N GLU A 172 -5.02 5.34 8.36
CA GLU A 172 -5.10 6.24 7.22
C GLU A 172 -3.82 6.09 6.38
N VAL A 173 -3.98 5.92 5.07
CA VAL A 173 -2.88 5.94 4.10
C VAL A 173 -3.09 7.13 3.18
N LEU A 174 -2.16 8.10 3.16
CA LEU A 174 -2.30 9.38 2.43
C LEU A 174 -0.98 9.97 1.90
#